data_AF-R0L8T6-F1
#
_entry.id   AF-R0L8T6-F1
#
_cell.length_a   1.000
_cell.length_b   1.000
_cell.length_c   1.000
_cell.angle_alpha   90.00
_cell.angle_beta   90.00
_cell.angle_gamma   90.00
#
_symmetry.space_group_name_H-M   'P 1'
#
loop_
_entity.id
_entity.type
_entity.pdbx_description
1 polymer ?
#
loop_
_entity_poly.entity_id
_entity_poly.type
_entity_poly.pdbx_seq_one_letter_code
_entity_poly.pdbx_strand_id
1 'polypeptide(L)' 'MHCLKVMAIFLFCSLLLSQMHCASLHQPQPHLKRQRRMTPFWRGVSLRPIGASCRDNSECITMLCR' A
#
# COMPACT_ATOMS: atom_id res chain seq x y z
N MET A 1 -42.30 -24.74 -13.63
CA MET A 1 -41.73 -23.39 -13.87
C MET A 1 -41.09 -22.77 -12.63
N HIS A 2 -41.51 -23.11 -11.41
CA HIS A 2 -40.90 -22.62 -10.17
C HIS A 2 -39.45 -23.08 -9.96
N CYS A 3 -39.09 -24.31 -10.34
CA CYS A 3 -37.72 -24.82 -10.16
C CYS A 3 -36.69 -24.01 -10.96
N LEU A 4 -37.01 -23.63 -12.21
CA LEU A 4 -36.12 -22.80 -13.04
C LEU A 4 -35.87 -21.42 -12.42
N LYS A 5 -36.89 -20.85 -11.76
CA LYS A 5 -36.79 -19.57 -11.07
C LYS A 5 -35.90 -19.66 -9.83
N VAL A 6 -36.00 -20.75 -9.07
CA VAL A 6 -35.12 -21.01 -7.91
C VAL A 6 -33.68 -21.21 -8.35
N MET A 7 -33.44 -21.97 -9.43
CA MET A 7 -32.10 -22.17 -9.98
C MET A 7 -31.49 -20.85 -10.48
N ALA A 8 -32.27 -20.01 -11.16
CA ALA A 8 -31.81 -18.69 -11.61
C ALA A 8 -31.40 -17.79 -10.43
N ILE A 9 -32.19 -17.79 -9.34
CA ILE A 9 -31.87 -17.01 -8.12
C ILE A 9 -30.57 -17.53 -7.49
N PHE A 10 -30.41 -18.85 -7.36
CA PHE A 10 -29.21 -19.45 -6.76
C PHE A 10 -27.93 -19.14 -7.55
N LEU A 11 -28.00 -19.20 -8.88
CA LEU A 11 -26.90 -18.84 -9.77
C LEU A 11 -26.55 -17.36 -9.64
N PHE A 12 -27.55 -16.48 -9.58
CA PHE A 12 -27.33 -15.04 -9.40
C PHE A 12 -26.64 -14.73 -8.06
N CYS A 13 -27.13 -15.32 -6.96
CA CYS A 13 -26.50 -15.16 -5.64
C CYS A 13 -25.04 -15.64 -5.61
N SER A 14 -24.75 -16.77 -6.28
CA SER A 14 -23.40 -17.30 -6.38
C SER A 14 -22.47 -16.37 -7.18
N LEU A 15 -22.98 -15.76 -8.26
CA LEU A 15 -22.26 -14.79 -9.07
C LEU A 15 -21.95 -13.50 -8.29
N LEU A 16 -22.91 -13.00 -7.50
CA LEU A 16 -22.67 -11.82 -6.66
C LEU A 16 -21.63 -12.11 -5.58
N LEU A 17 -21.68 -13.29 -4.95
CA LEU A 17 -20.68 -13.70 -3.96
C LEU A 17 -19.29 -13.75 -4.58
N SER A 18 -19.11 -14.37 -5.75
CA SER A 18 -17.78 -14.46 -6.38
C SER A 18 -17.23 -13.09 -6.79
N GLN A 19 -18.08 -12.19 -7.29
CA GLN A 19 -17.69 -10.81 -7.62
C GLN A 19 -17.19 -10.05 -6.38
N MET A 20 -17.83 -10.23 -5.22
CA MET A 20 -17.40 -9.60 -3.96
C MET A 20 -16.05 -10.14 -3.46
N HIS A 21 -15.80 -11.45 -3.61
CA HIS A 21 -14.50 -12.04 -3.27
C HIS A 21 -13.39 -11.58 -4.22
N CYS A 22 -13.69 -11.43 -5.52
CA CYS A 22 -12.75 -10.92 -6.51
C CYS A 22 -12.52 -9.39 -6.40
N ALA A 23 -13.51 -8.61 -5.98
CA ALA A 23 -13.34 -7.18 -5.68
C ALA A 23 -12.57 -6.95 -4.37
N SER A 24 -12.65 -7.89 -3.42
CA SER A 24 -11.81 -7.89 -2.21
C SER A 24 -10.35 -8.30 -2.46
N LEU A 25 -9.99 -8.69 -3.68
CA LEU A 25 -8.60 -8.78 -4.16
C LEU A 25 -8.04 -7.43 -4.61
N HIS A 26 -8.62 -6.30 -4.17
CA HIS A 26 -7.76 -5.19 -3.77
C HIS A 26 -7.04 -5.62 -2.49
N GLN A 27 -6.06 -6.52 -2.68
CA GLN A 27 -4.94 -6.66 -1.80
C GLN A 27 -4.56 -5.24 -1.39
N PRO A 28 -4.38 -4.92 -0.10
CA PRO A 28 -3.60 -3.77 0.24
C PRO A 28 -2.25 -4.08 -0.40
N GLN A 29 -2.04 -3.60 -1.63
CA GLN A 29 -0.73 -3.24 -2.11
C GLN A 29 -0.09 -2.63 -0.88
N PRO A 30 1.04 -3.16 -0.37
CA PRO A 30 1.77 -2.43 0.63
C PRO A 30 1.97 -1.10 -0.07
N HIS A 31 1.20 -0.09 0.32
CA HIS A 31 1.28 1.22 -0.28
C HIS A 31 2.77 1.47 -0.15
N LEU A 32 3.50 1.43 -1.26
CA LEU A 32 4.79 2.07 -1.39
C LEU A 32 4.37 3.50 -1.14
N LYS A 33 4.27 3.85 0.16
CA LYS A 33 3.82 5.12 0.69
C LYS A 33 4.83 6.00 0.01
N ARG A 34 4.39 6.64 -1.07
CA ARG A 34 5.26 7.41 -1.95
C ARG A 34 6.03 8.29 -1.00
N GLN A 35 7.31 7.96 -0.78
CA GLN A 35 8.05 8.52 0.34
C GLN A 35 7.96 10.00 0.10
N ARG A 36 7.27 10.71 1.02
CA ARG A 36 6.90 12.10 0.81
C ARG A 36 8.21 12.76 0.44
N ARG A 37 8.30 13.31 -0.78
CA ARG A 37 9.51 13.99 -1.22
C ARG A 37 9.76 15.00 -0.14
N MET A 38 10.77 14.72 0.66
CA MET A 38 11.07 15.51 1.84
C MET A 38 11.38 16.93 1.28
N THR A 39 11.23 17.98 2.06
CA THR A 39 11.46 19.32 1.50
C THR A 39 12.96 19.56 1.36
N PRO A 40 13.43 20.31 0.34
CA PRO A 40 14.86 20.61 0.16
C PRO A 40 15.50 21.32 1.36
N PHE A 41 14.70 21.70 2.37
CA PHE A 41 15.12 22.14 3.69
C PHE A 41 16.14 21.21 4.36
N TRP A 42 16.14 19.90 4.07
CA TRP A 42 17.19 18.98 4.57
C TRP A 42 18.60 19.45 4.19
N ARG A 43 18.78 20.23 3.11
CA ARG A 43 20.09 20.80 2.72
C ARG A 43 20.58 21.85 3.73
N GLY A 44 19.66 22.55 4.40
CA GLY A 44 19.99 23.57 5.39
C GLY A 44 20.17 23.02 6.81
N VAL A 45 19.55 21.89 7.15
CA VAL A 45 19.59 21.30 8.51
C VAL A 45 20.87 20.49 8.76
N SER A 46 21.73 20.32 7.75
CA SER A 46 22.93 19.44 7.79
C SER A 46 22.65 17.96 8.11
N LEU A 47 21.40 17.58 8.39
CA LEU A 47 20.96 16.20 8.58
C LEU A 47 20.72 15.52 7.23
N ARG A 48 21.47 14.45 7.00
CA ARG A 48 21.41 13.63 5.80
C ARG A 48 20.15 12.75 5.80
N PRO A 49 19.45 12.64 4.67
CA PRO A 49 18.29 11.77 4.53
C PRO A 49 18.70 10.29 4.43
N ILE A 50 17.71 9.40 4.57
CA ILE A 50 17.90 7.95 4.44
C ILE A 50 18.45 7.63 3.04
N GLY A 51 19.56 6.88 2.97
CA GLY A 51 20.23 6.48 1.73
C GLY A 51 21.32 7.45 1.24
N ALA A 52 21.61 8.52 1.98
CA ALA A 52 22.79 9.34 1.74
C ALA A 52 24.04 8.71 2.37
N SER A 53 25.20 8.88 1.73
CA SER A 53 26.48 8.51 2.34
C SER A 53 26.68 9.29 3.64
N CYS A 54 27.15 8.62 4.70
CA CYS A 54 27.41 9.19 6.01
C CYS A 54 28.77 8.70 6.53
N ARG A 55 29.39 9.51 7.39
CA ARG A 55 30.65 9.17 8.06
C ARG A 55 30.45 8.92 9.56
N ASP A 56 29.45 9.57 10.15
CA ASP A 56 29.06 9.41 11.55
C ASP A 56 27.54 9.29 11.69
N ASN A 57 27.07 8.62 12.74
CA ASN A 57 25.65 8.39 13.00
C ASN A 57 24.88 9.71 13.20
N SER A 58 25.52 10.71 13.79
CA SER A 58 24.95 12.04 14.06
C SER A 58 24.63 12.84 12.79
N GLU A 59 25.23 12.48 11.66
CA GLU A 59 24.96 13.15 10.38
C GLU A 59 23.60 12.77 9.80
N CYS A 60 23.05 11.60 10.15
CA CYS A 60 21.80 11.11 9.60
C CYS A 60 20.60 11.53 10.46
N ILE A 61 19.47 11.86 9.84
CA ILE A 61 18.22 12.15 10.56
C ILE A 61 17.75 10.97 11.44
N THR A 62 18.10 9.76 11.05
CA THR A 62 17.80 8.52 11.79
C THR A 62 18.77 8.23 12.93
N MET A 63 19.79 9.07 13.14
CA MET A 63 20.91 8.82 14.07
C MET A 63 21.60 7.47 13.83
N LEU A 64 21.59 7.01 12.58
CA LEU A 64 22.09 5.71 12.17
C LEU A 64 22.70 5.82 10.77
N CYS A 65 23.96 5.44 10.64
CA CYS A 65 24.68 5.32 9.39
C CYS A 65 24.72 3.85 8.94
N ARG A 66 24.15 3.56 7.76
CA ARG A 66 24.08 2.20 7.17
C ARG A 66 24.24 2.25 5.66
#